data_AF-A0A971B4X1-F1
#
_entry.id   AF-A0A971B4X1-F1
#
_cell.length_a   1.000
_cell.length_b   1.000
_cell.length_c   1.000
_cell.angle_alpha   90.00
_cell.angle_beta   90.00
_cell.angle_gamma   90.00
#
_symmetry.space_group_name_H-M   'P 1'
#
loop_
_entity.id
_entity.type
_entity.pdbx_description
1 polymer ?
#
loop_
_entity_poly.entity_id
_entity_poly.type
_entity_poly.pdbx_seq_one_letter_code
_entity_poly.pdbx_strand_id
1 'polypeptide(L)'
;MTAQSNYQTTALTTLAVEINEHHRQAEASAKTALEHARAAGDLLLQAKGKCQHGTWGEWLVQNFQGSTRTAQRYMGFSKRWPELEAKTTRVADLPIREAARLLADSGPIDLDVEIHPAANMFPEFDGDGYEAMKADIAKYGQKVPITFYCGQLLDGRARLRACRELGIQPLTRNVDGIDPVAYSVAMNLHRTHQTANEPIGS
;
A
#
# COMPACT_ATOMS: atom_id res chain seq x y z
N MET A 1 -4.51 -41.71 -43.81
CA MET A 1 -3.87 -40.98 -42.68
C MET A 1 -3.74 -39.46 -42.91
N THR A 2 -3.99 -38.92 -44.11
CA THR A 2 -3.81 -37.49 -44.43
C THR A 2 -4.94 -36.56 -43.97
N ALA A 3 -6.20 -37.00 -43.98
CA ALA A 3 -7.35 -36.16 -43.63
C ALA A 3 -7.45 -35.80 -42.13
N GLN A 4 -7.14 -36.74 -41.23
CA GLN A 4 -7.12 -36.48 -39.78
C GLN A 4 -6.01 -35.52 -39.35
N SER A 5 -4.84 -35.59 -40.01
CA SER A 5 -3.70 -34.69 -39.74
C SER A 5 -4.01 -33.25 -40.16
N ASN A 6 -4.63 -33.05 -41.34
CA ASN A 6 -5.07 -31.72 -41.77
C ASN A 6 -6.20 -31.17 -40.89
N TYR A 7 -7.16 -32.00 -40.48
CA TYR A 7 -8.23 -31.55 -39.58
C TYR A 7 -7.71 -31.08 -38.22
N GLN A 8 -6.77 -31.83 -37.61
CA GLN A 8 -6.14 -31.40 -36.36
C GLN A 8 -5.27 -30.14 -36.53
N THR A 9 -4.56 -30.02 -37.64
CA THR A 9 -3.76 -28.82 -37.95
C THR A 9 -4.65 -27.58 -38.08
N THR A 10 -5.77 -27.68 -38.81
CA THR A 10 -6.76 -26.61 -38.93
C THR A 10 -7.41 -26.28 -37.58
N ALA A 11 -7.79 -27.29 -36.79
CA ALA A 11 -8.38 -27.09 -35.47
C ALA A 11 -7.42 -26.37 -34.49
N LEU A 12 -6.14 -26.77 -34.46
CA LEU A 12 -5.13 -26.11 -33.63
C LEU A 12 -4.84 -24.68 -34.10
N THR A 13 -4.88 -24.43 -35.41
CA THR A 13 -4.70 -23.07 -35.96
C THR A 13 -5.86 -22.15 -35.57
N THR A 14 -7.10 -22.64 -35.64
CA THR A 14 -8.28 -21.90 -35.18
C THR A 14 -8.18 -21.57 -33.68
N LEU A 15 -7.84 -22.55 -32.85
CA LEU A 15 -7.64 -22.33 -31.42
C LEU A 15 -6.54 -21.30 -31.14
N ALA A 16 -5.45 -21.33 -31.89
CA ALA A 16 -4.38 -20.35 -31.73
C ALA A 16 -4.84 -18.91 -32.03
N VAL A 17 -5.72 -18.72 -33.03
CA VAL A 17 -6.32 -17.41 -33.33
C VAL A 17 -7.20 -16.93 -32.17
N GLU A 18 -8.07 -17.80 -31.65
CA GLU A 18 -8.97 -17.48 -30.53
C GLU A 18 -8.21 -17.17 -29.24
N ILE A 19 -7.17 -17.96 -28.92
CA ILE A 19 -6.31 -17.74 -27.76
C ILE A 19 -5.65 -16.35 -27.85
N ASN A 20 -5.07 -16.02 -29.02
CA ASN A 20 -4.41 -14.74 -29.20
C ASN A 20 -5.40 -13.57 -29.16
N GLU A 21 -6.65 -13.77 -29.59
CA GLU A 21 -7.69 -12.76 -29.47
C GLU A 21 -8.07 -12.50 -28.01
N HIS A 22 -8.32 -13.53 -27.22
CA HIS A 22 -8.57 -13.37 -25.79
C HIS A 22 -7.38 -12.77 -25.04
N HIS A 23 -6.15 -13.12 -25.44
CA HIS A 23 -4.95 -12.51 -24.91
C HIS A 23 -4.92 -10.99 -25.16
N ARG A 24 -5.14 -10.54 -26.41
CA ARG A 24 -5.22 -9.12 -26.75
C ARG A 24 -6.34 -8.40 -25.98
N GLN A 25 -7.50 -9.02 -25.83
CA GLN A 25 -8.61 -8.44 -25.05
C GLN A 25 -8.27 -8.29 -23.57
N ALA A 26 -7.56 -9.26 -22.99
CA ALA A 26 -7.07 -9.16 -21.62
C ALA A 26 -6.04 -8.03 -21.47
N GLU A 27 -5.14 -7.85 -22.45
CA GLU A 27 -4.16 -6.76 -22.47
C GLU A 27 -4.84 -5.39 -22.54
N ALA A 28 -5.79 -5.24 -23.46
CA ALA A 28 -6.57 -4.02 -23.61
C ALA A 28 -7.37 -3.69 -22.34
N SER A 29 -8.02 -4.69 -21.74
CA SER A 29 -8.81 -4.51 -20.52
C SER A 29 -7.93 -4.10 -19.33
N ALA A 30 -6.75 -4.71 -19.20
CA ALA A 30 -5.79 -4.36 -18.16
C ALA A 30 -5.30 -2.92 -18.34
N LYS A 31 -4.97 -2.52 -19.57
CA LYS A 31 -4.59 -1.14 -19.89
C LYS A 31 -5.68 -0.14 -19.50
N THR A 32 -6.92 -0.38 -19.93
CA THR A 32 -8.08 0.47 -19.57
C THR A 32 -8.27 0.55 -18.06
N ALA A 33 -8.10 -0.56 -17.33
CA ALA A 33 -8.19 -0.57 -15.88
C ALA A 33 -7.12 0.30 -15.20
N LEU A 34 -5.87 0.29 -15.71
CA LEU A 34 -4.79 1.16 -15.21
C LEU A 34 -5.08 2.64 -15.46
N GLU A 35 -5.56 2.98 -16.65
CA GLU A 35 -5.92 4.35 -17.02
C GLU A 35 -7.01 4.89 -16.08
N HIS A 36 -8.04 4.07 -15.78
CA HIS A 36 -9.05 4.42 -14.79
C HIS A 36 -8.51 4.52 -13.36
N ALA A 37 -7.60 3.62 -12.95
CA ALA A 37 -6.98 3.68 -11.64
C ALA A 37 -6.16 4.97 -11.45
N ARG A 38 -5.40 5.40 -12.47
CA ARG A 38 -4.70 6.68 -12.51
C ARG A 38 -5.69 7.85 -12.40
N ALA A 39 -6.70 7.90 -13.27
CA ALA A 39 -7.68 8.98 -13.28
C ALA A 39 -8.40 9.12 -11.93
N ALA A 40 -8.79 8.00 -11.32
CA ALA A 40 -9.34 7.98 -9.98
C ALA A 40 -8.34 8.49 -8.93
N GLY A 41 -7.07 8.09 -9.03
CA GLY A 41 -5.97 8.57 -8.19
C GLY A 41 -5.78 10.09 -8.26
N ASP A 42 -5.77 10.67 -9.46
CA ASP A 42 -5.68 12.12 -9.68
C ASP A 42 -6.86 12.87 -9.05
N LEU A 43 -8.08 12.34 -9.20
CA LEU A 43 -9.28 12.92 -8.58
C LEU A 43 -9.25 12.81 -7.05
N LEU A 44 -8.79 11.67 -6.52
CA LEU A 44 -8.63 11.48 -5.07
C LEU A 44 -7.59 12.43 -4.48
N LEU A 45 -6.49 12.70 -5.19
CA LEU A 45 -5.48 13.69 -4.78
C LEU A 45 -6.07 15.10 -4.75
N GLN A 46 -6.84 15.48 -5.77
CA GLN A 46 -7.56 16.76 -5.80
C GLN A 46 -8.58 16.88 -4.67
N ALA A 47 -9.35 15.83 -4.41
CA ALA A 47 -10.31 15.79 -3.31
C ALA A 47 -9.60 15.95 -1.96
N LYS A 48 -8.50 15.20 -1.73
CA LYS A 48 -7.70 15.30 -0.52
C LYS A 48 -7.18 16.72 -0.27
N GLY A 49 -6.72 17.41 -1.32
CA GLY A 49 -6.26 18.80 -1.21
C GLY A 49 -7.34 19.81 -0.81
N LYS A 50 -8.63 19.45 -0.94
CA LYS A 50 -9.78 20.29 -0.54
C LYS A 50 -10.31 19.94 0.85
N CYS A 51 -9.94 18.79 1.41
CA CYS A 51 -10.36 18.39 2.74
C CYS A 51 -9.59 19.17 3.81
N GLN A 52 -10.25 19.45 4.93
CA GLN A 52 -9.57 19.96 6.11
C GLN A 52 -8.67 18.87 6.70
N HIS A 53 -7.61 19.29 7.40
CA HIS A 53 -6.70 18.34 8.05
C HIS A 53 -7.47 17.40 8.99
N GLY A 54 -7.19 16.10 8.90
CA GLY A 54 -7.84 15.09 9.74
C GLY A 54 -9.22 14.61 9.28
N THR A 55 -9.88 15.28 8.32
CA THR A 55 -11.23 14.87 7.87
C THR A 55 -11.22 13.95 6.63
N TRP A 56 -10.05 13.75 6.02
CA TRP A 56 -9.92 12.95 4.80
C TRP A 56 -10.42 11.51 4.96
N GLY A 57 -10.09 10.86 6.07
CA GLY A 57 -10.46 9.47 6.31
C GLY A 57 -11.98 9.26 6.33
N GLU A 58 -12.69 10.11 7.06
CA GLU A 58 -14.16 10.08 7.14
C GLU A 58 -14.80 10.41 5.78
N TRP A 59 -14.32 11.47 5.12
CA TRP A 59 -14.81 11.83 3.78
C TRP A 59 -14.66 10.68 2.80
N LEU A 60 -13.53 9.98 2.83
CA LEU A 60 -13.26 8.86 1.94
C LEU A 60 -14.22 7.69 2.17
N VAL A 61 -14.47 7.33 3.42
CA VAL A 61 -15.44 6.27 3.78
C VAL A 61 -16.86 6.63 3.32
N GLN A 62 -17.24 7.90 3.39
CA GLN A 62 -18.57 8.35 3.01
C GLN A 62 -18.76 8.51 1.49
N ASN A 63 -17.70 8.80 0.72
CA ASN A 63 -17.82 9.23 -0.67
C ASN A 63 -17.16 8.29 -1.70
N PHE A 64 -16.28 7.40 -1.28
CA PHE A 64 -15.61 6.46 -2.17
C PHE A 64 -16.11 5.03 -1.94
N GLN A 65 -16.61 4.39 -3.00
CA GLN A 65 -17.16 3.03 -2.94
C GLN A 65 -16.09 1.95 -2.73
N GLY A 66 -14.82 2.27 -3.00
CA GLY A 66 -13.70 1.37 -2.75
C GLY A 66 -13.17 1.49 -1.33
N SER A 67 -12.30 0.56 -0.95
CA SER A 67 -11.62 0.62 0.34
C SER A 67 -10.62 1.80 0.41
N THR A 68 -10.31 2.25 1.63
CA THR A 68 -9.21 3.20 1.88
C THR A 68 -7.89 2.74 1.26
N ARG A 69 -7.61 1.43 1.29
CA ARG A 69 -6.43 0.84 0.67
C ARG A 69 -6.45 0.97 -0.85
N THR A 70 -7.61 0.80 -1.47
CA THR A 70 -7.78 0.99 -2.93
C THR A 70 -7.54 2.46 -3.30
N ALA A 71 -8.11 3.40 -2.54
CA ALA A 71 -7.92 4.83 -2.78
C ALA A 71 -6.44 5.22 -2.67
N GLN A 72 -5.76 4.79 -1.60
CA GLN A 72 -4.33 5.00 -1.43
C GLN A 72 -3.56 4.42 -2.63
N ARG A 73 -3.83 3.17 -3.03
CA ARG A 73 -3.19 2.56 -4.21
C ARG A 73 -3.36 3.39 -5.46
N TYR A 74 -4.57 3.87 -5.76
CA TYR A 74 -4.82 4.72 -6.92
C TYR A 74 -4.05 6.04 -6.84
N MET A 75 -4.05 6.70 -5.68
CA MET A 75 -3.30 7.95 -5.48
C MET A 75 -1.79 7.76 -5.65
N GLY A 76 -1.22 6.69 -5.09
CA GLY A 76 0.22 6.42 -5.22
C GLY A 76 0.63 6.00 -6.61
N PHE A 77 -0.24 5.25 -7.28
CA PHE A 77 -0.07 4.93 -8.69
C PHE A 77 -0.02 6.21 -9.53
N SER A 78 -0.93 7.15 -9.30
CA SER A 78 -0.94 8.43 -10.00
C SER A 78 0.33 9.26 -9.77
N LYS A 79 0.81 9.35 -8.52
CA LYS A 79 2.04 10.08 -8.19
C LYS A 79 3.28 9.51 -8.88
N ARG A 80 3.37 8.18 -8.98
CA ARG A 80 4.52 7.46 -9.57
C ARG A 80 4.41 7.28 -11.09
N TRP A 81 3.27 7.63 -11.66
CA TRP A 81 3.00 7.44 -13.09
C TRP A 81 4.06 8.09 -14.01
N PRO A 82 4.56 9.32 -13.75
CA PRO A 82 5.62 9.92 -14.57
C PRO A 82 6.92 9.10 -14.59
N GLU A 83 7.27 8.45 -13.48
CA GLU A 83 8.46 7.58 -13.41
C GLU A 83 8.27 6.29 -14.20
N LEU A 84 7.06 5.76 -14.23
CA LEU A 84 6.71 4.58 -15.01
C LEU A 84 6.75 4.89 -16.51
N GLU A 85 6.19 6.03 -16.93
CA GLU A 85 6.27 6.53 -18.32
C GLU A 85 7.71 6.76 -18.78
N ALA A 86 8.60 7.21 -17.90
CA ALA A 86 10.00 7.42 -18.25
C ALA A 86 10.79 6.10 -18.41
N LYS A 87 10.40 5.04 -17.69
CA LYS A 87 11.07 3.73 -17.71
C LYS A 87 10.49 2.79 -18.77
N THR A 88 9.27 3.03 -19.24
CA THR A 88 8.62 2.24 -20.28
C THR A 88 8.22 3.19 -21.41
N THR A 89 8.84 3.05 -22.58
CA THR A 89 8.71 4.00 -23.70
C THR A 89 7.25 4.22 -24.13
N ARG A 90 6.33 3.32 -23.78
CA ARG A 90 4.88 3.51 -23.85
C ARG A 90 4.21 2.75 -22.71
N VAL A 91 3.32 3.41 -21.97
CA VAL A 91 2.44 2.77 -20.97
C VAL A 91 1.68 1.56 -21.54
N ALA A 92 1.44 1.55 -22.86
CA ALA A 92 0.80 0.44 -23.58
C ALA A 92 1.59 -0.88 -23.58
N ASP A 93 2.89 -0.84 -23.29
CA ASP A 93 3.76 -2.02 -23.30
C ASP A 93 4.03 -2.57 -21.90
N LEU A 94 3.41 -2.01 -20.83
CA LEU A 94 3.43 -2.62 -19.50
C LEU A 94 2.79 -4.01 -19.62
N PRO A 95 3.56 -5.10 -19.47
CA PRO A 95 2.97 -6.43 -19.52
C PRO A 95 1.86 -6.49 -18.47
N ILE A 96 0.71 -7.09 -18.80
CA ILE A 96 -0.42 -7.25 -17.84
C ILE A 96 0.08 -7.69 -16.47
N ARG A 97 1.10 -8.55 -16.45
CA ARG A 97 1.74 -9.05 -15.24
C ARG A 97 2.38 -7.96 -14.38
N GLU A 98 3.05 -6.98 -14.99
CA GLU A 98 3.73 -5.89 -14.27
C GLU A 98 2.74 -4.82 -13.82
N ALA A 99 1.77 -4.47 -14.67
CA ALA A 99 0.63 -3.65 -14.31
C ALA A 99 -0.21 -4.27 -13.17
N ALA A 100 -0.51 -5.57 -13.29
CA ALA A 100 -1.19 -6.34 -12.26
C ALA A 100 -0.34 -6.51 -11.01
N ARG A 101 1.00 -6.53 -11.09
CA ARG A 101 1.85 -6.38 -9.89
C ARG A 101 1.73 -4.99 -9.31
N LEU A 102 1.84 -3.91 -10.08
CA LEU A 102 1.72 -2.55 -9.54
C LEU A 102 0.36 -2.30 -8.88
N LEU A 103 -0.69 -2.96 -9.36
CA LEU A 103 -1.99 -2.98 -8.71
C LEU A 103 -2.00 -4.00 -7.54
N ALA A 104 -1.80 -5.30 -7.77
CA ALA A 104 -2.00 -6.37 -6.78
C ALA A 104 -0.90 -6.43 -5.70
N ASP A 105 0.34 -6.09 -6.02
CA ASP A 105 1.38 -5.87 -5.03
C ASP A 105 1.00 -4.65 -4.22
N SER A 106 0.70 -4.97 -2.98
CA SER A 106 0.88 -4.13 -1.82
C SER A 106 2.38 -3.80 -1.66
N GLY A 107 3.05 -3.24 -2.67
CA GLY A 107 4.42 -2.74 -2.52
C GLY A 107 4.51 -1.73 -1.37
N PRO A 108 5.73 -1.37 -0.91
CA PRO A 108 5.88 -0.58 0.29
C PRO A 108 5.02 0.66 0.15
N ILE A 109 4.13 0.88 1.12
CA ILE A 109 3.20 1.99 1.13
C ILE A 109 4.05 3.25 1.17
N ASP A 110 4.39 3.75 -0.02
CA ASP A 110 5.23 4.92 -0.24
C ASP A 110 4.36 6.14 -0.56
N LEU A 111 3.30 6.27 0.23
CA LEU A 111 2.41 7.41 0.19
C LEU A 111 2.45 8.02 1.56
N ASP A 112 2.87 9.28 1.62
CA ASP A 112 2.63 10.25 2.70
C ASP A 112 1.60 9.75 3.71
N VAL A 113 2.08 8.90 4.63
CA VAL A 113 1.22 8.21 5.59
C VAL A 113 0.85 9.29 6.58
N GLU A 114 -0.39 9.73 6.51
CA GLU A 114 -0.89 10.76 7.40
C GLU A 114 -0.92 10.19 8.82
N ILE A 115 -0.19 10.83 9.72
CA ILE A 115 -0.13 10.40 11.12
C ILE A 115 -1.40 10.90 11.80
N HIS A 116 -2.14 9.98 12.42
CA HIS A 116 -3.32 10.33 13.19
C HIS A 116 -2.91 11.23 14.38
N PRO A 117 -3.65 12.31 14.70
CA PRO A 117 -3.28 13.22 15.80
C PRO A 117 -3.03 12.51 17.14
N ALA A 118 -3.84 11.50 17.46
CA ALA A 118 -3.64 10.66 18.65
C ALA A 118 -2.26 9.98 18.72
N ALA A 119 -1.63 9.71 17.58
CA ALA A 119 -0.30 9.11 17.57
C ALA A 119 0.75 10.15 18.00
N ASN A 120 0.58 11.43 17.63
CA ASN A 120 1.50 12.54 17.95
C ASN A 120 1.53 12.90 19.45
N MET A 121 0.62 12.35 20.27
CA MET A 121 0.63 12.55 21.73
C MET A 121 1.87 11.97 22.41
N PHE A 122 2.56 11.02 21.75
CA PHE A 122 3.76 10.37 22.28
C PHE A 122 5.01 10.86 21.55
N PRO A 123 6.15 11.05 22.24
CA PRO A 123 7.38 11.47 21.60
C PRO A 123 7.85 10.40 20.60
N GLU A 124 8.70 10.82 19.67
CA GLU A 124 9.34 9.92 18.73
C GLU A 124 10.18 8.87 19.48
N PHE A 125 10.32 7.68 18.89
CA PHE A 125 11.15 6.61 19.45
C PHE A 125 12.43 6.54 18.63
N ASP A 126 13.55 6.89 19.25
CA ASP A 126 14.85 7.11 18.63
C ASP A 126 15.99 6.55 19.50
N GLY A 127 17.23 6.85 19.12
CA GLY A 127 18.44 6.40 19.81
C GLY A 127 18.68 4.89 19.73
N ASP A 128 19.42 4.36 20.71
CA ASP A 128 19.85 2.96 20.72
C ASP A 128 18.67 1.96 20.73
N GLY A 129 17.56 2.34 21.37
CA GLY A 129 16.34 1.53 21.37
C GLY A 129 15.72 1.37 19.98
N TYR A 130 15.81 2.42 19.15
CA TYR A 130 15.38 2.35 17.76
C TYR A 130 16.29 1.47 16.92
N GLU A 131 17.61 1.64 17.04
CA GLU A 131 18.58 0.83 16.29
C GLU A 131 18.49 -0.65 16.64
N ALA A 132 18.30 -0.98 17.93
CA ALA A 132 18.07 -2.36 18.37
C ALA A 132 16.77 -2.94 17.75
N MET A 133 15.67 -2.20 17.78
CA MET A 133 14.41 -2.64 17.17
C MET A 133 14.55 -2.81 15.65
N LYS A 134 15.28 -1.91 14.96
CA LYS A 134 15.54 -1.99 13.53
C LYS A 134 16.36 -3.23 13.18
N ALA A 135 17.41 -3.53 13.96
CA ALA A 135 18.20 -4.74 13.80
C ALA A 135 17.36 -6.01 14.01
N ASP A 136 16.47 -6.02 15.00
CA ASP A 136 15.54 -7.13 15.24
C ASP A 136 14.56 -7.33 14.07
N ILE A 137 14.02 -6.24 13.51
CA ILE A 137 13.15 -6.29 12.33
C ILE A 137 13.94 -6.83 11.12
N ALA A 138 15.19 -6.41 10.93
CA ALA A 138 16.03 -6.90 9.84
C ALA A 138 16.32 -8.41 9.97
N LYS A 139 16.54 -8.90 11.20
CA LYS A 139 16.92 -10.30 11.46
C LYS A 139 15.72 -11.26 11.50
N TYR A 140 14.62 -10.84 12.11
CA TYR A 140 13.48 -11.70 12.42
C TYR A 140 12.17 -11.28 11.74
N GLY A 141 12.17 -10.16 11.01
CA GLY A 141 10.97 -9.56 10.44
C GLY A 141 10.14 -8.79 11.46
N GLN A 142 9.15 -8.04 10.96
CA GLN A 142 8.22 -7.30 11.80
C GLN A 142 7.20 -8.24 12.46
N LYS A 143 7.24 -8.35 13.79
CA LYS A 143 6.31 -9.19 14.56
C LYS A 143 4.99 -8.50 14.90
N VAL A 144 5.05 -7.19 15.21
CA VAL A 144 3.88 -6.41 15.63
C VAL A 144 3.44 -5.51 14.47
N PRO A 145 2.17 -5.63 13.99
CA PRO A 145 1.69 -4.83 12.86
C PRO A 145 1.66 -3.33 13.18
N ILE A 146 1.85 -2.51 12.14
CA ILE A 146 1.54 -1.07 12.18
C ILE A 146 0.02 -0.92 12.11
N THR A 147 -0.55 -0.13 13.01
CA THR A 147 -2.01 0.05 13.11
C THR A 147 -2.43 1.32 12.39
N PHE A 148 -3.44 1.21 11.53
CA PHE A 148 -4.10 2.32 10.85
C PHE A 148 -5.56 2.45 11.31
N TYR A 149 -6.04 3.68 11.38
CA TYR A 149 -7.44 4.03 11.66
C TYR A 149 -7.90 5.04 10.61
N CYS A 150 -8.98 4.74 9.89
CA CYS A 150 -9.51 5.58 8.81
C CYS A 150 -8.43 6.04 7.79
N GLY A 151 -7.45 5.18 7.50
CA GLY A 151 -6.35 5.49 6.58
C GLY A 151 -5.21 6.33 7.15
N GLN A 152 -5.28 6.74 8.41
CA GLN A 152 -4.22 7.45 9.13
C GLN A 152 -3.45 6.47 10.03
N LEU A 153 -2.14 6.65 10.18
CA LEU A 153 -1.32 5.83 11.06
C LEU A 153 -1.64 6.17 12.51
N LEU A 154 -2.13 5.17 13.23
CA LEU A 154 -2.52 5.29 14.63
C LEU A 154 -1.41 4.82 15.59
N ASP A 155 -0.71 3.74 15.25
CA ASP A 155 0.39 3.21 16.06
C ASP A 155 1.48 2.54 15.21
N GLY A 156 2.73 2.62 15.67
CA GLY A 156 3.88 1.99 15.02
C GLY A 156 4.71 2.89 14.11
N ARG A 157 4.79 4.20 14.39
CA ARG A 157 5.63 5.15 13.61
C ARG A 157 7.07 4.65 13.42
N ALA A 158 7.72 4.22 14.49
CA ALA A 158 9.10 3.74 14.44
C ALA A 158 9.22 2.44 13.63
N ARG A 159 8.24 1.53 13.71
CA ARG A 159 8.22 0.32 12.88
C ARG A 159 8.06 0.65 11.41
N LEU A 160 7.18 1.60 11.06
CA LEU A 160 7.05 2.06 9.68
C LEU A 160 8.36 2.68 9.17
N ARG A 161 9.02 3.51 9.99
CA ARG A 161 10.33 4.10 9.65
C ARG A 161 11.41 3.02 9.44
N ALA A 162 11.51 2.07 10.35
CA ALA A 162 12.46 0.96 10.23
C ALA A 162 12.20 0.09 8.98
N CYS A 163 10.94 -0.28 8.71
CA CYS A 163 10.59 -1.03 7.50
C CYS A 163 10.97 -0.26 6.22
N ARG A 164 10.78 1.06 6.20
CA ARG A 164 11.19 1.92 5.07
C ARG A 164 12.71 1.92 4.89
N GLU A 165 13.47 2.16 5.94
CA GLU A 165 14.94 2.16 5.89
C GLU A 165 15.51 0.81 5.44
N LEU A 166 14.87 -0.30 5.83
CA LEU A 166 15.29 -1.65 5.47
C LEU A 166 14.77 -2.13 4.11
N GLY A 167 13.91 -1.35 3.45
CA GLY A 167 13.24 -1.78 2.21
C GLY A 167 12.31 -3.00 2.39
N ILE A 168 11.80 -3.22 3.61
CA ILE A 168 10.93 -4.35 3.97
C ILE A 168 9.47 -3.91 3.86
N GLN A 169 8.63 -4.79 3.31
CA GLN A 169 7.18 -4.58 3.30
C GLN A 169 6.62 -4.56 4.73
N PRO A 170 6.00 -3.44 5.19
CA PRO A 170 5.42 -3.41 6.52
C PRO A 170 4.19 -4.33 6.63
N LEU A 171 4.15 -5.09 7.72
CA LEU A 171 2.94 -5.72 8.24
C LEU A 171 2.02 -4.63 8.80
N THR A 172 0.78 -4.57 8.30
CA THR A 172 -0.20 -3.54 8.65
C THR A 172 -1.53 -4.14 9.05
N ARG A 173 -2.26 -3.47 9.96
CA ARG A 173 -3.63 -3.79 10.34
C ARG A 173 -4.48 -2.51 10.36
N ASN A 174 -5.72 -2.60 9.86
CA ASN A 174 -6.71 -1.54 10.03
C ASN A 174 -7.61 -1.86 11.23
N VAL A 175 -7.97 -0.82 11.98
CA VAL A 175 -8.96 -0.87 13.04
C VAL A 175 -10.02 0.21 12.77
N ASP A 176 -11.28 -0.16 12.92
CA ASP A 176 -12.44 0.70 12.68
C ASP A 176 -13.38 0.64 13.89
N GLY A 177 -14.23 1.66 14.09
CA GLY A 177 -15.24 1.68 15.16
C GLY A 177 -14.68 1.76 16.59
N ILE A 178 -13.41 2.15 16.75
CA ILE A 178 -12.75 2.35 18.04
C ILE A 178 -12.56 3.84 18.35
N ASP A 179 -12.28 4.16 19.62
CA ASP A 179 -11.71 5.46 20.00
C ASP A 179 -10.19 5.46 19.71
N PRO A 180 -9.71 6.24 18.74
CA PRO A 180 -8.29 6.25 18.37
C PRO A 180 -7.39 6.83 19.46
N VAL A 181 -7.88 7.76 20.29
CA VAL A 181 -7.11 8.34 21.39
C VAL A 181 -6.90 7.30 22.48
N ALA A 182 -7.99 6.65 22.94
CA ALA A 182 -7.91 5.61 23.95
C ALA A 182 -7.04 4.43 23.51
N TYR A 183 -7.12 4.04 22.23
CA TYR A 183 -6.28 2.99 21.66
C TYR A 183 -4.80 3.37 21.62
N SER A 184 -4.49 4.59 21.13
CA SER A 184 -3.10 5.10 21.10
C SER A 184 -2.50 5.13 22.50
N VAL A 185 -3.27 5.54 23.49
CA VAL A 185 -2.87 5.53 24.91
C VAL A 185 -2.61 4.12 25.42
N ALA A 186 -3.52 3.17 25.21
CA ALA A 186 -3.35 1.78 25.64
C ALA A 186 -2.10 1.12 25.05
N MET A 187 -1.81 1.37 23.77
CA MET A 187 -0.65 0.79 23.09
C MET A 187 0.69 1.40 23.53
N ASN A 188 0.68 2.66 24.00
CA ASN A 188 1.90 3.39 24.36
C ASN A 188 2.15 3.50 25.88
N LEU A 189 1.14 3.24 26.73
CA LEU A 189 1.27 3.21 28.20
C LEU A 189 2.32 2.20 28.70
N HIS A 190 2.54 1.10 27.96
CA HIS A 190 3.59 0.14 28.29
C HIS A 190 5.02 0.68 28.07
N ARG A 191 5.18 1.73 27.26
CA ARG A 191 6.49 2.33 26.96
C ARG A 191 6.97 3.25 28.08
N THR A 192 6.06 3.93 28.79
CA THR A 192 6.38 4.89 29.86
C THR A 192 6.67 4.25 31.22
N HIS A 193 6.21 3.02 31.46
CA HIS A 193 6.48 2.33 32.73
C HIS A 193 7.83 1.61 32.79
N GLN A 194 8.54 1.45 31.66
CA GLN A 194 9.87 0.81 31.65
C GLN A 194 11.05 1.80 31.74
N THR A 195 10.81 3.12 31.69
CA THR A 195 11.87 4.14 31.84
C THR A 195 11.95 4.75 33.24
N ALA A 196 11.26 4.18 34.23
CA ALA A 196 11.18 4.70 35.61
C ALA A 196 11.68 3.72 36.68
N ASN A 197 12.75 2.95 36.40
CA ASN A 197 13.47 2.22 37.44
C ASN A 197 14.98 2.26 37.17
N GLU A 198 15.63 3.30 37.68
CA GLU A 198 16.84 3.17 38.50
C GLU A 198 17.13 4.53 39.16
N PRO A 199 17.05 4.65 40.50
CA PRO A 199 17.70 5.75 41.19
C PRO A 199 19.20 5.46 41.24
N ILE A 200 19.98 6.36 40.65
CA ILE A 200 21.42 6.45 40.86
C ILE A 200 21.64 6.84 42.33
N GLY A 201 22.23 5.95 43.12
CA GLY A 201 22.83 6.29 44.41
C GLY A 201 22.50 5.33 45.55
N SER A 202 23.41 4.39 45.80
CA SER A 202 24.17 4.22 47.06
C SER A 202 25.23 3.13 46.88
#